data_AF-A0A5P9XPL4-F1
#
_entry.id   AF-A0A5P9XPL4-F1
#
_cell.length_a   1.000
_cell.length_b   1.000
_cell.length_c   1.000
_cell.angle_alpha   90.00
_cell.angle_beta   90.00
_cell.angle_gamma   90.00
#
_symmetry.space_group_name_H-M   'P 1'
#
loop_
_entity.id
_entity.type
_entity.pdbx_description
1 polymer ?
#
loop_
_entity_poly.entity_id
_entity_poly.type
_entity_poly.pdbx_seq_one_letter_code
_entity_poly.pdbx_strand_id
1 'polypeptide(L)'
;MDILNNQALASASMDQDSTAEKGLVEQGFTLIELMIVIAIIGILAAIAIPQYAAYVRTAEATTAATDFHQAVTSVASAQAQAQTGVSATLPNYSTTATTLPGTDGATLKVSATTISSSTGDVTVTLGAPKSTGVQKDLDSMLNSQTGTTGFTGGAGTAKITANGSVSYNGSSASSSTSTSTTSGS
;
A
#
# COMPACT_ATOMS: atom_id res chain seq x y z
N MET A 1 32.09 0.78 -103.53
CA MET A 1 32.48 1.86 -102.60
C MET A 1 31.19 2.50 -102.11
N ASP A 2 30.45 1.75 -101.29
CA ASP A 2 29.19 2.19 -100.71
C ASP A 2 29.49 2.99 -99.45
N ILE A 3 29.23 4.29 -99.51
CA ILE A 3 29.10 5.11 -98.30
C ILE A 3 27.60 5.29 -98.10
N LEU A 4 27.00 4.32 -97.40
CA LEU A 4 25.62 4.40 -96.93
C LEU A 4 25.57 5.37 -95.75
N ASN A 5 24.96 6.51 -96.04
CA ASN A 5 24.29 7.40 -95.13
C ASN A 5 23.25 6.66 -94.28
N ASN A 6 23.49 6.52 -92.96
CA ASN A 6 22.40 6.45 -91.97
C ASN A 6 22.91 6.72 -90.54
N GLN A 7 23.15 7.99 -90.22
CA GLN A 7 23.16 8.47 -88.84
C GLN A 7 21.70 8.77 -88.44
N ALA A 8 20.97 7.77 -87.92
CA ALA A 8 19.73 7.94 -87.16
C ALA A 8 19.24 6.59 -86.59
N LEU A 9 20.04 5.94 -85.74
CA LEU A 9 19.46 5.02 -84.77
C LEU A 9 19.03 5.86 -83.57
N ALA A 10 17.72 6.03 -83.54
CA ALA A 10 16.95 6.79 -82.59
C ALA A 10 17.41 6.57 -81.14
N SER A 11 17.54 7.71 -80.47
CA SER A 11 17.37 7.90 -79.03
C SER A 11 16.52 6.82 -78.36
N ALA A 12 17.13 6.13 -77.41
CA ALA A 12 16.63 5.92 -76.06
C ALA A 12 15.09 5.87 -75.91
N SER A 13 14.52 4.66 -75.82
CA SER A 13 13.47 4.42 -74.82
C SER A 13 14.07 3.57 -73.72
N MET A 14 14.34 4.26 -72.62
CA MET A 14 14.65 3.68 -71.34
C MET A 14 13.32 3.18 -70.76
N ASP A 15 12.90 1.98 -71.14
CA ASP A 15 11.79 1.27 -70.48
C ASP A 15 12.29 0.74 -69.13
N GLN A 16 12.49 1.68 -68.20
CA GLN A 16 12.51 1.37 -66.78
C GLN A 16 11.08 0.99 -66.41
N ASP A 17 10.81 -0.30 -66.36
CA ASP A 17 9.76 -0.87 -65.54
C ASP A 17 10.02 -0.44 -64.08
N SER A 18 9.57 0.77 -63.78
CA SER A 18 9.34 1.24 -62.42
C SER A 18 8.20 0.38 -61.90
N THR A 19 8.59 -0.80 -61.42
CA THR A 19 7.81 -1.57 -60.48
C THR A 19 7.43 -0.60 -59.37
N ALA A 20 6.18 -0.17 -59.43
CA ALA A 20 5.57 0.68 -58.43
C ALA A 20 5.60 -0.11 -57.12
N GLU A 21 6.67 0.11 -56.34
CA GLU A 21 6.72 -0.24 -54.95
C GLU A 21 5.57 0.55 -54.30
N LYS A 22 4.44 -0.13 -54.12
CA LYS A 22 3.34 0.36 -53.29
C LYS A 22 3.90 0.47 -51.88
N GLY A 23 4.51 1.62 -51.58
CA GLY A 23 4.71 2.06 -50.22
C GLY A 23 3.35 2.00 -49.54
N LEU A 24 3.20 1.05 -48.62
CA LEU A 24 2.05 0.98 -47.74
C LEU A 24 2.01 2.33 -47.03
N VAL A 25 1.02 3.16 -47.35
CA VAL A 25 0.88 4.50 -46.76
C VAL A 25 0.86 4.32 -45.25
N GLU A 26 1.94 4.74 -44.61
CA GLU A 26 2.10 4.66 -43.17
C GLU A 26 1.12 5.67 -42.55
N GLN A 27 -0.03 5.18 -42.11
CA GLN A 27 -1.03 5.99 -41.43
C GLN A 27 -0.49 6.37 -40.04
N GLY A 28 0.12 7.55 -39.95
CA GLY A 28 0.57 8.13 -38.70
C GLY A 28 -0.61 8.55 -37.81
N PHE A 29 -0.44 8.43 -36.49
CA PHE A 29 -1.38 8.92 -35.49
C PHE A 29 -1.47 10.45 -35.55
N THR A 30 -2.67 11.02 -35.56
CA THR A 30 -2.84 12.47 -35.60
C THR A 30 -2.63 13.09 -34.21
N LEU A 31 -2.09 14.32 -34.16
CA LEU A 31 -1.95 15.05 -32.90
C LEU A 31 -3.29 15.29 -32.20
N ILE A 32 -4.37 15.48 -32.98
CA ILE A 32 -5.71 15.70 -32.41
C ILE A 32 -6.27 14.44 -31.75
N GLU A 33 -6.01 13.26 -32.31
CA GLU A 33 -6.34 11.99 -31.67
C GLU A 33 -5.60 11.86 -30.33
N LEU A 34 -4.32 12.22 -30.31
CA LEU A 34 -3.55 12.21 -29.07
C LEU A 34 -4.11 13.19 -28.03
N MET A 35 -4.55 14.39 -28.43
CA MET A 35 -5.10 15.41 -27.52
C MET A 35 -6.39 14.94 -26.83
N ILE A 36 -7.26 14.23 -27.55
CA ILE A 36 -8.51 13.72 -26.96
C ILE A 36 -8.21 12.57 -26.00
N VAL A 37 -7.27 11.70 -26.35
CA VAL A 37 -6.89 10.56 -25.50
C VAL A 37 -6.34 11.05 -24.16
N ILE A 38 -5.44 12.03 -24.14
CA ILE A 38 -4.92 12.58 -22.89
C ILE A 38 -6.00 13.27 -22.06
N ALA A 39 -6.97 13.92 -22.70
CA ALA A 39 -8.08 14.56 -22.00
C ALA A 39 -8.97 13.54 -21.29
N ILE A 40 -9.30 12.42 -21.95
CA ILE A 40 -10.09 11.34 -21.36
C ILE A 40 -9.30 10.65 -20.23
N ILE A 41 -8.02 10.35 -20.44
CA ILE A 41 -7.15 9.76 -19.40
C ILE A 41 -7.07 10.69 -18.19
N GLY A 42 -6.97 12.02 -18.39
CA GLY A 42 -6.96 12.99 -17.31
C GLY A 42 -8.22 12.95 -16.45
N ILE A 43 -9.40 12.86 -17.07
CA ILE A 43 -10.68 12.74 -16.35
C ILE A 43 -10.76 11.42 -15.56
N LEU A 44 -10.37 10.31 -16.19
CA LEU A 44 -10.39 8.99 -15.53
C LEU A 44 -9.40 8.94 -14.36
N ALA A 45 -8.19 9.48 -14.53
CA ALA A 45 -7.16 9.50 -13.49
C ALA A 45 -7.61 10.32 -12.26
N ALA A 46 -8.31 11.44 -12.47
CA ALA A 46 -8.81 12.27 -11.37
C ALA A 46 -9.78 11.53 -10.43
N ILE A 47 -10.57 10.58 -10.95
CA ILE A 47 -11.50 9.75 -10.16
C ILE A 47 -10.79 8.49 -9.66
N ALA A 48 -10.02 7.82 -10.52
CA ALA A 48 -9.43 6.52 -10.23
C ALA A 48 -8.36 6.59 -9.14
N ILE A 49 -7.51 7.61 -9.12
CA ILE A 49 -6.41 7.75 -8.15
C ILE A 49 -6.92 7.80 -6.69
N PRO A 50 -7.84 8.72 -6.30
CA PRO A 50 -8.33 8.76 -4.92
C PRO A 50 -9.10 7.49 -4.53
N GLN A 51 -9.83 6.89 -5.47
CA GLN A 51 -10.60 5.68 -5.24
C GLN A 51 -9.70 4.45 -5.02
N TYR A 52 -8.66 4.29 -5.84
CA TYR A 52 -7.66 3.24 -5.68
C TYR A 52 -6.88 3.41 -4.36
N ALA A 53 -6.50 4.65 -4.01
CA ALA A 53 -5.84 4.90 -2.74
C ALA A 53 -6.73 4.54 -1.53
N ALA A 54 -8.04 4.79 -1.61
CA ALA A 54 -9.00 4.35 -0.58
C ALA A 54 -9.10 2.83 -0.49
N TYR A 55 -9.19 2.14 -1.63
CA TYR A 55 -9.22 0.68 -1.68
C TYR A 55 -7.99 0.04 -1.02
N VAL A 56 -6.79 0.50 -1.38
CA VAL A 56 -5.53 0.00 -0.79
C VAL A 56 -5.51 0.26 0.72
N ARG A 57 -5.95 1.45 1.16
CA ARG A 57 -6.04 1.79 2.58
C ARG A 57 -6.93 0.86 3.40
N THR A 58 -8.12 0.51 2.90
CA THR A 58 -9.03 -0.43 3.57
C THR A 58 -8.46 -1.85 3.56
N ALA A 59 -7.78 -2.26 2.48
CA ALA A 59 -7.09 -3.55 2.43
C ALA A 59 -5.96 -3.64 3.47
N GLU A 60 -5.12 -2.61 3.58
CA GLU A 60 -4.05 -2.55 4.58
C GLU A 60 -4.59 -2.50 6.02
N ALA A 61 -5.69 -1.77 6.26
CA ALA A 61 -6.38 -1.79 7.56
C ALA A 61 -6.88 -3.20 7.91
N THR A 62 -7.42 -3.93 6.92
CA THR A 62 -7.87 -5.32 7.10
C THR A 62 -6.73 -6.25 7.48
N THR A 63 -5.61 -6.15 6.77
CA THR A 63 -4.39 -6.90 7.07
C THR A 63 -3.89 -6.59 8.47
N ALA A 64 -3.78 -5.30 8.82
CA ALA A 64 -3.28 -4.88 10.13
C ALA A 64 -4.17 -5.34 11.30
N ALA A 65 -5.49 -5.31 11.15
CA ALA A 65 -6.42 -5.86 12.15
C ALA A 65 -6.22 -7.37 12.33
N THR A 66 -6.09 -8.08 11.20
CA THR A 66 -5.87 -9.53 11.17
C THR A 66 -4.54 -9.92 11.82
N ASP A 67 -3.47 -9.21 11.49
CA ASP A 67 -2.14 -9.39 12.09
C ASP A 67 -2.17 -9.11 13.59
N PHE A 68 -2.83 -8.02 14.00
CA PHE A 68 -3.00 -7.69 15.41
C PHE A 68 -3.70 -8.83 16.18
N HIS A 69 -4.80 -9.36 15.64
CA HIS A 69 -5.51 -10.46 16.30
C HIS A 69 -4.71 -11.77 16.35
N GLN A 70 -3.95 -12.09 15.30
CA GLN A 70 -3.04 -13.23 15.30
C GLN A 70 -1.92 -13.07 16.32
N ALA A 71 -1.34 -11.87 16.42
CA ALA A 71 -0.34 -11.54 17.43
C ALA A 71 -0.90 -11.74 18.85
N VAL A 72 -2.09 -11.22 19.11
CA VAL A 72 -2.75 -11.37 20.42
C VAL A 72 -2.98 -12.85 20.75
N THR A 73 -3.50 -13.63 19.80
CA THR A 73 -3.78 -15.06 20.01
C THR A 73 -2.50 -15.87 20.24
N SER A 74 -1.45 -15.61 19.46
CA SER A 74 -0.16 -16.30 19.60
C SER A 74 0.51 -15.97 20.94
N VAL A 75 0.51 -14.71 21.36
CA VAL A 75 1.05 -14.29 22.67
C VAL A 75 0.21 -14.86 23.82
N ALA A 76 -1.14 -14.78 23.74
CA ALA A 76 -2.02 -15.33 24.78
C ALA A 76 -1.86 -16.83 24.96
N SER A 77 -1.74 -17.58 23.86
CA SER A 77 -1.51 -19.03 23.92
C SER A 77 -0.13 -19.39 24.48
N ALA A 78 0.91 -18.62 24.17
CA ALA A 78 2.24 -18.81 24.76
C ALA A 78 2.21 -18.55 26.29
N GLN A 79 1.56 -17.47 26.72
CA GLN A 79 1.43 -17.13 28.14
C GLN A 79 0.63 -18.18 28.92
N ALA A 80 -0.47 -18.68 28.34
CA ALA A 80 -1.26 -19.75 28.96
C ALA A 80 -0.48 -21.08 29.08
N GLN A 81 0.37 -21.42 28.10
CA GLN A 81 1.24 -22.60 28.16
C GLN A 81 2.35 -22.46 29.21
N ALA A 82 2.93 -21.26 29.38
CA ALA A 82 3.93 -21.00 30.41
C ALA A 82 3.39 -21.32 31.83
N GLN A 83 2.10 -21.09 32.06
CA GLN A 83 1.45 -21.40 33.36
C GLN A 83 1.33 -22.89 33.65
N THR A 84 1.28 -23.75 32.63
CA THR A 84 1.23 -25.20 32.82
C THR A 84 2.62 -25.82 32.97
N GLY A 85 3.66 -24.99 33.09
CA GLY A 85 5.06 -25.43 33.22
C GLY A 85 5.70 -25.82 31.89
N VAL A 86 5.04 -25.54 30.76
CA VAL A 86 5.63 -25.72 29.43
C VAL A 86 6.45 -24.48 29.10
N SER A 87 7.75 -24.64 28.81
CA SER A 87 8.58 -23.53 28.32
C SER A 87 7.99 -22.97 27.03
N ALA A 88 7.31 -21.83 27.14
CA ALA A 88 6.78 -21.09 26.02
C ALA A 88 7.68 -19.89 25.76
N THR A 89 8.32 -19.88 24.59
CA THR A 89 9.02 -18.68 24.09
C THR A 89 7.96 -17.69 23.63
N LEU A 90 7.99 -16.46 24.13
CA LEU A 90 7.14 -15.40 23.59
C LEU A 90 7.50 -15.18 22.12
N PRO A 91 6.54 -15.30 21.19
CA PRO A 91 6.81 -15.00 19.79
C PRO A 91 7.17 -13.53 19.65
N ASN A 92 8.33 -13.25 19.04
CA ASN A 92 8.64 -11.89 18.60
C ASN A 92 7.70 -11.56 17.43
N TYR A 93 6.68 -10.77 17.71
CA TYR A 93 5.74 -10.32 16.70
C TYR A 93 6.04 -8.87 16.36
N SER A 94 6.50 -8.60 15.13
CA SER A 94 6.65 -7.26 14.59
C SER A 94 6.44 -7.31 13.08
N THR A 95 5.48 -6.53 12.59
CA THR A 95 5.34 -6.31 11.15
C THR A 95 6.22 -5.14 10.71
N THR A 96 6.54 -5.11 9.42
CA THR A 96 7.13 -3.93 8.79
C THR A 96 6.10 -2.81 8.75
N ALA A 97 6.52 -1.57 9.01
CA ALA A 97 5.62 -0.44 8.89
C ALA A 97 5.20 -0.25 7.42
N THR A 98 3.89 -0.26 7.15
CA THR A 98 3.36 -0.07 5.79
C THR A 98 2.84 1.35 5.62
N THR A 99 3.38 2.09 4.65
CA THR A 99 2.94 3.45 4.32
C THR A 99 1.67 3.43 3.47
N LEU A 100 0.68 4.25 3.86
CA LEU A 100 -0.61 4.31 3.20
C LEU A 100 -0.62 5.31 2.03
N PRO A 101 -1.14 4.95 0.85
CA PRO A 101 -1.21 5.85 -0.30
C PRO A 101 -2.19 7.00 -0.08
N GLY A 102 -1.84 8.18 -0.60
CA GLY A 102 -2.65 9.39 -0.46
C GLY A 102 -2.79 9.88 0.98
N THR A 103 -1.83 9.52 1.84
CA THR A 103 -1.70 10.05 3.20
C THR A 103 -0.33 10.71 3.36
N ASP A 104 -0.20 11.62 4.33
CA ASP A 104 1.05 12.33 4.63
C ASP A 104 2.07 11.40 5.34
N GLY A 105 2.51 10.34 4.65
CA GLY A 105 3.47 9.36 5.16
C GLY A 105 2.94 8.46 6.27
N ALA A 106 1.64 8.30 6.37
CA ALA A 106 0.99 7.66 7.49
C ALA A 106 1.15 6.12 7.44
N THR A 107 1.50 5.47 8.56
CA THR A 107 1.89 4.05 8.58
C THR A 107 1.06 3.15 9.48
N LEU A 108 0.89 1.88 9.11
CA LEU A 108 0.38 0.80 9.96
C LEU A 108 1.52 -0.12 10.43
N LYS A 109 1.53 -0.47 11.73
CA LYS A 109 2.51 -1.43 12.28
C LYS A 109 1.93 -2.17 13.49
N VAL A 110 2.11 -3.49 13.51
CA VAL A 110 1.81 -4.34 14.67
C VAL A 110 3.12 -4.74 15.35
N SER A 111 3.16 -4.66 16.68
CA SER A 111 4.30 -5.14 17.46
C SER A 111 3.88 -5.67 18.83
N ALA A 112 4.56 -6.70 19.32
CA ALA A 112 4.44 -7.20 20.69
C ALA A 112 5.63 -6.75 21.53
N THR A 113 5.39 -6.31 22.76
CA THR A 113 6.44 -5.88 23.70
C THR A 113 6.06 -6.29 25.12
N THR A 114 7.01 -6.89 25.83
CA THR A 114 6.86 -7.19 27.26
C THR A 114 6.93 -5.89 28.05
N ILE A 115 5.93 -5.62 28.88
CA ILE A 115 5.82 -4.34 29.61
C ILE A 115 6.32 -4.45 31.05
N SER A 116 6.32 -5.64 31.65
CA SER A 116 6.67 -5.82 33.05
C SER A 116 7.34 -7.17 33.29
N SER A 117 8.62 -7.15 33.66
CA SER A 117 9.33 -8.36 34.09
C SER A 117 8.87 -8.86 35.46
N SER A 118 8.18 -8.04 36.25
CA SER A 118 7.66 -8.41 37.58
C SER A 118 6.27 -9.03 37.53
N THR A 119 5.43 -8.68 36.55
CA THR A 119 4.09 -9.28 36.34
C THR A 119 4.02 -10.22 35.15
N GLY A 120 5.04 -10.22 34.27
CA GLY A 120 5.08 -11.03 33.06
C GLY A 120 4.12 -10.59 31.98
N ASP A 121 3.52 -9.39 32.08
CA ASP A 121 2.53 -8.90 31.12
C ASP A 121 3.16 -8.54 29.76
N VAL A 122 2.46 -8.89 28.69
CA VAL A 122 2.82 -8.57 27.30
C VAL A 122 1.76 -7.70 26.69
N THR A 123 2.17 -6.69 25.92
CA THR A 123 1.24 -5.85 25.16
C THR A 123 1.51 -5.97 23.68
N VAL A 124 0.46 -6.27 22.94
CA VAL A 124 0.43 -6.12 21.48
C VAL A 124 -0.11 -4.73 21.17
N THR A 125 0.59 -4.00 20.33
CA THR A 125 0.23 -2.65 19.87
C THR A 125 0.05 -2.65 18.37
N LEU A 126 -1.06 -2.08 17.90
CA LEU A 126 -1.27 -1.67 16.53
C LEU A 126 -1.19 -0.14 16.47
N GLY A 127 -0.13 0.37 15.86
CA GLY A 127 0.03 1.77 15.53
C GLY A 127 -0.64 2.06 14.18
N ALA A 128 -1.45 3.12 14.11
CA ALA A 128 -2.14 3.53 12.91
C ALA A 128 -2.29 5.05 12.82
N PRO A 129 -2.47 5.60 11.62
CA PRO A 129 -2.64 7.02 11.42
C PRO A 129 -4.07 7.50 11.69
N LYS A 130 -4.20 8.73 12.19
CA LYS A 130 -5.49 9.43 12.40
C LYS A 130 -6.08 9.95 11.07
N SER A 131 -6.13 9.13 10.04
CA SER A 131 -6.83 9.45 8.78
C SER A 131 -8.28 8.98 8.90
N THR A 132 -9.24 9.88 8.75
CA THR A 132 -10.67 9.66 9.10
C THR A 132 -11.31 8.44 8.44
N GLY A 133 -10.89 8.06 7.23
CA GLY A 133 -11.38 6.84 6.55
C GLY A 133 -10.75 5.55 7.10
N VAL A 134 -9.42 5.49 7.13
CA VAL A 134 -8.66 4.31 7.62
C VAL A 134 -8.99 4.03 9.08
N GLN A 135 -9.03 5.09 9.90
CA GLN A 135 -9.32 5.02 11.32
C GLN A 135 -10.67 4.34 11.58
N LYS A 136 -11.72 4.78 10.88
CA LYS A 136 -13.07 4.24 11.05
C LYS A 136 -13.14 2.77 10.61
N ASP A 137 -12.56 2.44 9.45
CA ASP A 137 -12.52 1.07 8.95
C ASP A 137 -11.81 0.17 9.97
N LEU A 138 -10.62 0.59 10.43
CA LEU A 138 -9.81 -0.18 11.36
C LEU A 138 -10.48 -0.36 12.73
N ASP A 139 -11.04 0.71 13.30
CA ASP A 139 -11.78 0.66 14.56
C ASP A 139 -12.97 -0.31 14.46
N SER A 140 -13.74 -0.26 13.36
CA SER A 140 -14.86 -1.17 13.13
C SER A 140 -14.40 -2.63 13.04
N MET A 141 -13.29 -2.89 12.36
CA MET A 141 -12.75 -4.24 12.20
C MET A 141 -12.24 -4.81 13.52
N LEU A 142 -11.48 -4.02 14.29
CA LEU A 142 -10.98 -4.43 15.60
C LEU A 142 -12.12 -4.67 16.58
N ASN A 143 -13.11 -3.78 16.63
CA ASN A 143 -14.30 -3.95 17.47
C ASN A 143 -15.07 -5.23 17.10
N SER A 144 -15.27 -5.49 15.81
CA SER A 144 -15.91 -6.73 15.33
C SER A 144 -15.12 -8.00 15.69
N GLN A 145 -13.80 -7.99 15.47
CA GLN A 145 -12.96 -9.16 15.70
C GLN A 145 -12.73 -9.48 17.19
N THR A 146 -12.80 -8.47 18.05
CA THR A 146 -12.58 -8.62 19.50
C THR A 146 -13.88 -8.68 20.30
N GLY A 147 -15.03 -8.38 19.68
CA GLY A 147 -16.31 -8.23 20.38
C GLY A 147 -16.34 -7.03 21.34
N THR A 148 -15.50 -6.03 21.10
CA THR A 148 -15.43 -4.81 21.93
C THR A 148 -15.96 -3.60 21.18
N THR A 149 -16.17 -2.49 21.88
CA THR A 149 -16.46 -1.17 21.29
C THR A 149 -15.39 -0.14 21.67
N GLY A 150 -14.29 -0.61 22.25
CA GLY A 150 -13.27 0.24 22.86
C GLY A 150 -12.33 0.89 21.85
N PHE A 151 -12.16 0.30 20.66
CA PHE A 151 -11.28 0.85 19.62
C PHE A 151 -11.90 2.09 19.00
N THR A 152 -11.37 3.25 19.40
CA THR A 152 -11.76 4.57 18.91
C THR A 152 -10.50 5.40 18.73
N GLY A 153 -10.02 5.54 17.50
CA GLY A 153 -8.78 6.29 17.23
C GLY A 153 -7.88 5.69 16.17
N GLY A 154 -8.21 4.50 15.65
CA GLY A 154 -7.45 3.80 14.62
C GLY A 154 -6.28 2.99 15.18
N ALA A 155 -5.82 3.31 16.39
CA ALA A 155 -4.78 2.55 17.09
C ALA A 155 -5.38 1.70 18.20
N GLY A 156 -4.74 0.56 18.46
CA GLY A 156 -5.23 -0.43 19.41
C GLY A 156 -4.13 -1.05 20.25
N THR A 157 -4.45 -1.38 21.50
CA THR A 157 -3.59 -2.20 22.35
C THR A 157 -4.36 -3.38 22.91
N ALA A 158 -3.68 -4.52 23.03
CA ALA A 158 -4.14 -5.67 23.77
C ALA A 158 -3.10 -6.00 24.83
N LYS A 159 -3.52 -5.99 26.09
CA LYS A 159 -2.72 -6.47 27.21
C LYS A 159 -3.04 -7.94 27.44
N ILE A 160 -2.00 -8.76 27.52
CA ILE A 160 -2.06 -10.18 27.83
C ILE A 160 -1.32 -10.38 29.15
N THR A 161 -2.03 -10.86 30.16
CA THR A 161 -1.39 -11.14 31.45
C THR A 161 -0.52 -12.39 31.38
N ALA A 162 0.35 -12.59 32.37
CA ALA A 162 1.07 -13.86 32.51
C ALA A 162 0.13 -15.08 32.54
N ASN A 163 -1.14 -14.91 32.93
CA ASN A 163 -2.13 -15.98 33.00
C ASN A 163 -2.88 -16.20 31.66
N GLY A 164 -2.49 -15.50 30.60
CA GLY A 164 -3.12 -15.60 29.27
C GLY A 164 -4.43 -14.83 29.14
N SER A 165 -4.88 -14.10 30.16
CA SER A 165 -6.09 -13.27 30.06
C SER A 165 -5.82 -12.06 29.16
N VAL A 166 -6.73 -11.80 28.21
CA VAL A 166 -6.61 -10.71 27.25
C VAL A 166 -7.54 -9.55 27.63
N SER A 167 -7.06 -8.32 27.53
CA SER A 167 -7.86 -7.11 27.67
C SER A 167 -7.49 -6.13 26.57
N TYR A 168 -8.51 -5.57 25.92
CA TYR A 168 -8.34 -4.63 24.81
C TYR A 168 -8.60 -3.20 25.28
N ASN A 169 -7.80 -2.26 24.78
CA ASN A 169 -8.05 -0.84 25.00
C ASN A 169 -7.80 -0.04 23.71
N GLY A 170 -8.75 0.83 23.37
CA GLY A 170 -8.62 1.74 22.24
C GLY A 170 -8.08 3.10 22.66
N SER A 171 -7.06 3.52 21.90
CA SER A 171 -6.40 4.83 21.89
C SER A 171 -5.98 5.45 23.23
N SER A 172 -4.67 5.43 23.46
CA SER A 172 -3.90 6.64 23.17
C SER A 172 -2.51 6.21 22.69
N ALA A 173 -2.22 6.42 21.41
CA ALA A 173 -0.82 6.55 21.01
C ALA A 173 -0.27 7.71 21.83
N SER A 174 0.64 7.39 22.75
CA SER A 174 1.42 8.35 23.53
C SER A 174 1.83 9.51 22.64
N SER A 175 1.34 10.71 22.96
CA SER A 175 1.88 11.95 22.46
C SER A 175 3.25 12.17 23.07
N SER A 176 4.29 11.54 22.54
CA SER A 176 5.67 11.94 22.85
C SER A 176 6.03 13.18 22.03
N THR A 177 5.53 14.34 22.47
CA THR A 177 6.19 15.63 22.25
C THR A 177 6.05 16.42 23.55
N SER A 178 6.90 16.08 24.52
CA SER A 178 7.24 17.01 25.61
C SER A 178 8.55 17.69 25.23
N THR A 179 8.47 18.72 24.38
CA THR A 179 9.51 19.74 24.33
C THR A 179 9.08 20.85 25.26
N SER A 180 9.31 20.69 26.56
CA SER A 180 9.34 21.85 27.46
C SER A 180 10.77 22.39 27.45
N THR A 181 10.99 23.42 26.64
CA THR A 181 12.19 24.24 26.68
C THR A 181 12.29 24.93 28.04
N THR A 182 13.47 24.79 28.66
CA THR A 182 13.97 25.62 29.74
C THR A 182 13.87 27.12 29.43
N SER A 183 13.25 27.88 30.33
CA SER A 183 13.47 29.31 30.57
C SER A 183 12.96 29.52 32.00
N GLY A 184 13.75 29.87 33.01
CA GLY A 184 14.82 30.85 33.00
C GLY A 184 14.30 32.12 33.68
N SER A 185 14.20 32.12 35.01
CA SER A 185 14.22 33.28 35.91
C SER A 185 14.24 32.81 37.36
#